data_AF-A0A960E3P1-F1
#
_entry.id   AF-A0A960E3P1-F1
#
_cell.length_a   1.000
_cell.length_b   1.000
_cell.length_c   1.000
_cell.angle_alpha   90.00
_cell.angle_beta   90.00
_cell.angle_gamma   90.00
#
_symmetry.space_group_name_H-M   'P 1'
#
loop_
_entity.id
_entity.type
_entity.pdbx_description
1 polymer ?
#
loop_
_entity_poly.entity_id
_entity_poly.type
_entity_poly.pdbx_seq_one_letter_code
_entity_poly.pdbx_strand_id
1 'polypeptide(L)'
;MSIYLDPPFPADDDRSARAASLRSRAAVQSGDRDAWLALFRDDALVQDPVGPSPLDESGEGHRGLEAIGAFWDTVIAPNPVRM
;
A
#
# COMPACT_ATOMS: atom_id res chain seq x y z
N MET A 1 -15.43 24.18 2.85
CA MET A 1 -14.66 24.50 1.62
C MET A 1 -13.19 24.21 1.90
N SER A 2 -12.74 22.96 1.67
CA SER A 2 -11.31 22.62 1.71
C SER A 2 -10.99 21.77 0.49
N ILE A 3 -10.89 22.43 -0.65
CA ILE A 3 -10.41 21.82 -1.91
C ILE A 3 -8.87 21.70 -1.92
N TYR A 4 -8.19 22.07 -0.82
CA TYR A 4 -6.74 22.11 -0.73
C TYR A 4 -6.12 20.93 0.04
N LEU A 5 -6.92 20.13 0.76
CA LEU A 5 -6.42 18.95 1.49
C LEU A 5 -6.49 17.65 0.69
N ASP A 6 -7.36 17.60 -0.33
CA ASP A 6 -7.41 16.46 -1.26
C ASP A 6 -6.71 16.82 -2.57
N PRO A 7 -5.43 16.46 -2.71
CA PRO A 7 -4.75 16.61 -3.98
C PRO A 7 -5.51 15.94 -5.13
N PRO A 8 -5.46 16.49 -6.36
CA PRO A 8 -6.04 15.81 -7.51
C PRO A 8 -5.40 14.42 -7.67
N PHE A 9 -6.23 13.46 -8.10
CA PHE A 9 -5.74 12.13 -8.43
C PHE A 9 -4.66 12.23 -9.53
N PRO A 10 -3.55 11.49 -9.41
CA PRO A 10 -2.42 11.62 -10.31
C PRO A 10 -2.78 11.16 -11.74
N ALA A 11 -2.20 11.84 -12.74
CA ALA A 11 -2.27 11.42 -14.15
C ALA A 11 -1.58 10.08 -14.38
N ASP A 12 -2.03 9.30 -15.36
CA ASP A 12 -1.59 7.91 -15.59
C ASP A 12 -0.08 7.73 -15.78
N ASP A 13 0.62 8.73 -16.30
CA ASP A 13 2.07 8.75 -16.51
C ASP A 13 2.87 9.34 -15.34
N ASP A 14 2.21 9.84 -14.29
CA ASP A 14 2.87 10.34 -13.08
C ASP A 14 3.49 9.19 -12.29
N ARG A 15 4.83 9.11 -12.32
CA ARG A 15 5.66 8.11 -11.63
C ARG A 15 6.21 8.61 -10.28
N SER A 16 5.71 9.73 -9.76
CA SER A 16 6.17 10.27 -8.48
C SER A 16 5.75 9.39 -7.29
N ALA A 17 6.52 9.46 -6.20
CA ALA A 17 6.19 8.78 -4.94
C ALA A 17 4.80 9.21 -4.41
N ARG A 18 4.46 10.50 -4.53
CA ARG A 18 3.14 11.03 -4.17
C ARG A 18 2.03 10.34 -4.97
N ALA A 19 2.22 10.17 -6.27
CA ALA A 19 1.24 9.50 -7.12
C ALA A 19 1.06 8.04 -6.73
N ALA A 20 2.16 7.32 -6.45
CA ALA A 20 2.11 5.96 -5.93
C ALA A 20 1.37 5.87 -4.58
N SER A 21 1.63 6.79 -3.64
CA SER A 21 0.91 6.84 -2.35
C SER A 21 -0.60 7.07 -2.51
N LEU A 22 -1.01 7.98 -3.42
CA LEU A 22 -2.43 8.24 -3.68
C LEU A 22 -3.13 7.03 -4.32
N ARG A 23 -2.47 6.35 -5.25
CA ARG A 23 -2.99 5.10 -5.85
C ARG A 23 -3.07 3.96 -4.85
N SER A 24 -2.05 3.82 -3.98
CA SER A 24 -2.04 2.84 -2.90
C SER A 24 -3.23 3.03 -1.96
N ARG A 25 -3.47 4.27 -1.52
CA ARG A 25 -4.66 4.63 -0.74
C ARG A 25 -5.97 4.25 -1.44
N ALA A 26 -6.11 4.60 -2.72
CA ALA A 26 -7.31 4.30 -3.48
C ALA A 26 -7.56 2.78 -3.59
N ALA A 27 -6.53 2.00 -3.91
CA ALA A 27 -6.62 0.54 -4.01
C ALA A 27 -6.98 -0.13 -2.68
N VAL A 28 -6.37 0.33 -1.56
CA VAL A 28 -6.72 -0.14 -0.21
C VAL A 28 -8.19 0.18 0.13
N GLN A 29 -8.65 1.40 -0.16
CA GLN A 29 -10.04 1.80 0.10
C GLN A 29 -11.05 0.99 -0.72
N SER A 30 -10.71 0.62 -1.96
CA SER A 30 -11.58 -0.17 -2.82
C SER A 30 -11.43 -1.69 -2.62
N GLY A 31 -10.48 -2.14 -1.79
CA GLY A 31 -10.16 -3.55 -1.63
C GLY A 31 -9.55 -4.20 -2.88
N ASP A 32 -8.92 -3.40 -3.74
CA ASP A 32 -8.33 -3.86 -5.01
C ASP A 32 -6.88 -4.32 -4.80
N ARG A 33 -6.73 -5.60 -4.47
CA ARG A 33 -5.44 -6.25 -4.22
C ARG A 33 -4.50 -6.18 -5.43
N ASP A 34 -5.03 -6.45 -6.61
CA ASP A 34 -4.22 -6.56 -7.82
C ASP A 34 -3.71 -5.18 -8.26
N ALA A 35 -4.56 -4.16 -8.17
CA ALA A 35 -4.14 -2.78 -8.40
C ALA A 35 -3.10 -2.32 -7.37
N TRP A 36 -3.21 -2.75 -6.11
CA TRP A 36 -2.24 -2.43 -5.07
C TRP A 36 -0.89 -3.09 -5.32
N LEU A 37 -0.87 -4.39 -5.65
CA LEU A 37 0.36 -5.13 -5.96
C LEU A 37 1.06 -4.62 -7.21
N ALA A 38 0.32 -4.16 -8.22
CA ALA A 38 0.88 -3.57 -9.44
C ALA A 38 1.69 -2.28 -9.20
N LEU A 39 1.60 -1.67 -8.02
CA LEU A 39 2.40 -0.49 -7.64
C LEU A 39 3.84 -0.86 -7.23
N PHE A 40 4.09 -2.13 -6.90
CA PHE A 40 5.36 -2.59 -6.36
C PHE A 40 6.24 -3.20 -7.44
N ARG A 41 7.57 -3.05 -7.27
CA ARG A 41 8.56 -3.79 -8.03
C ARG A 41 8.72 -5.19 -7.43
N ASP A 42 9.20 -6.15 -8.23
CA ASP A 42 9.41 -7.54 -7.85
C ASP A 42 10.21 -7.79 -6.54
N ASP A 43 11.09 -6.88 -6.12
CA ASP A 43 11.86 -6.98 -4.87
C ASP A 43 11.49 -5.94 -3.82
N ALA A 44 10.35 -5.27 -4.00
CA ALA A 44 9.91 -4.24 -3.08
C ALA A 44 9.81 -4.77 -1.66
N LEU A 45 9.92 -3.85 -0.70
CA LEU A 45 9.85 -4.14 0.72
C LEU A 45 8.72 -3.32 1.34
N VAL A 46 7.79 -3.98 2.02
CA VAL A 46 6.79 -3.32 2.87
C VAL A 46 7.12 -3.56 4.33
N GLN A 47 7.17 -2.48 5.12
CA GLN A 47 7.38 -2.50 6.56
C GLN A 47 6.33 -1.60 7.23
N ASP A 48 5.35 -2.22 7.88
CA ASP A 48 4.26 -1.51 8.56
C ASP A 48 3.86 -2.23 9.85
N PRO A 49 4.42 -1.84 11.02
CA PRO A 49 5.45 -0.82 11.23
C PRO A 49 6.87 -1.33 10.85
N VAL A 50 7.86 -0.44 10.95
CA VAL A 50 9.29 -0.80 10.82
C VAL A 50 9.78 -1.48 12.11
N GLY A 51 10.45 -2.62 11.95
CA GLY A 51 11.02 -3.42 13.06
C GLY A 51 10.02 -4.43 13.65
N PRO A 52 10.45 -5.22 14.66
CA PRO A 52 9.63 -6.29 15.23
C PRO A 52 8.30 -5.77 15.78
N SER A 53 7.20 -6.44 15.42
CA SER A 53 5.86 -6.10 15.83
C SER A 53 4.92 -7.32 15.84
N PRO A 54 3.70 -7.21 16.38
CA PRO A 54 2.71 -8.28 16.27
C PRO A 54 2.30 -8.62 14.83
N LEU A 55 2.58 -7.75 13.86
CA LEU A 55 2.30 -7.96 12.43
C LEU A 55 3.48 -8.61 11.69
N ASP A 56 4.69 -8.48 12.24
CA ASP A 56 5.91 -9.10 11.75
C ASP A 56 6.90 -9.28 12.91
N GLU A 57 6.95 -10.48 13.49
CA GLU A 57 7.84 -10.79 14.62
C GLU A 57 9.32 -10.71 14.24
N SER A 58 9.66 -10.92 12.97
CA SER A 58 11.04 -10.85 12.48
C SER A 58 11.53 -9.40 12.38
N GLY A 59 10.63 -8.48 12.05
CA GLY A 59 10.93 -7.07 11.77
C GLY A 59 11.67 -6.83 10.45
N GLU A 60 11.92 -7.88 9.67
CA GLU A 60 12.63 -7.80 8.38
C GLU A 60 11.72 -7.30 7.24
N GLY A 61 10.41 -7.23 7.48
CA GLY A 61 9.40 -6.79 6.53
C GLY A 61 9.05 -7.83 5.46
N HIS A 62 8.13 -7.44 4.59
CA HIS A 62 7.59 -8.29 3.53
C HIS A 62 8.29 -7.96 2.21
N ARG A 63 9.27 -8.79 1.82
CA ARG A 63 10.06 -8.60 0.60
C ARG A 63 9.52 -9.43 -0.57
N GLY A 64 9.30 -8.76 -1.69
CA GLY A 64 8.83 -9.34 -2.95
C GLY A 64 7.31 -9.51 -3.02
N LEU A 65 6.78 -9.60 -4.25
CA LEU A 65 5.33 -9.55 -4.51
C LEU A 65 4.55 -10.65 -3.79
N GLU A 66 5.12 -11.84 -3.63
CA GLU A 66 4.47 -12.95 -2.91
C GLU A 66 4.27 -12.61 -1.43
N ALA A 67 5.32 -12.17 -0.74
CA ALA A 67 5.26 -11.81 0.68
C ALA A 67 4.38 -10.56 0.91
N ILE A 68 4.46 -9.57 0.01
CA ILE A 68 3.62 -8.37 0.05
C ILE A 68 2.14 -8.75 -0.19
N GLY A 69 1.87 -9.70 -1.08
CA GLY A 69 0.54 -10.25 -1.28
C GLY A 69 0.00 -10.95 -0.02
N ALA A 70 0.82 -11.76 0.64
CA ALA A 70 0.45 -12.40 1.90
C ALA A 70 0.17 -11.36 3.01
N PHE A 71 0.92 -10.26 3.06
CA PHE A 71 0.65 -9.14 3.95
C PHE A 71 -0.70 -8.50 3.66
N TRP A 72 -1.02 -8.26 2.38
CA TRP A 72 -2.35 -7.78 2.01
C TRP A 72 -3.45 -8.70 2.54
N ASP A 73 -3.33 -10.00 2.28
CA ASP A 73 -4.37 -10.99 2.60
C ASP A 73 -4.62 -11.12 4.12
N THR A 74 -3.55 -10.98 4.92
CA THR A 74 -3.61 -11.18 6.37
C THR A 74 -3.83 -9.91 7.18
N VAL A 75 -3.35 -8.76 6.69
CA VAL A 75 -3.35 -7.49 7.44
C VAL A 75 -4.29 -6.45 6.84
N ILE A 76 -4.28 -6.27 5.52
CA ILE A 76 -5.04 -5.18 4.87
C ILE A 76 -6.48 -5.62 4.60
N ALA A 77 -6.68 -6.73 3.89
CA ALA A 77 -8.00 -7.18 3.44
C ALA A 77 -9.03 -7.36 4.58
N PRO A 78 -8.66 -7.88 5.77
CA PRO A 78 -9.60 -8.03 6.89
C PRO A 78 -9.94 -6.70 7.59
N ASN A 79 -9.17 -5.65 7.36
CA ASN A 79 -9.23 -4.38 8.08
C ASN A 79 -9.62 -3.23 7.13
N PRO A 80 -10.92 -3.08 6.78
CA PRO A 80 -11.35 -2.09 5.80
C PRO A 80 -11.06 -0.67 6.28
N VAL A 81 -10.27 0.06 5.48
CA VAL A 81 -9.88 1.43 5.78
C VAL A 81 -10.92 2.42 5.25
N ARG A 82 -11.43 3.28 6.13
CA ARG A 82 -12.26 4.44 5.77
C ARG A 82 -11.44 5.70 6.01
N MET A 83 -11.19 6.49 4.96
CA MET A 83 -10.44 7.76 5.03
C MET A 83 -11.33 8.95 4.70
#